data_AF-W1ITD5-F1
#
_entry.id   AF-W1ITD5-F1
#
_cell.length_a   1.000
_cell.length_b   1.000
_cell.length_c   1.000
_cell.angle_alpha   90.00
_cell.angle_beta   90.00
_cell.angle_gamma   90.00
#
_symmetry.space_group_name_H-M   'P 1'
#
loop_
_entity.id
_entity.type
_entity.pdbx_description
1 polymer ?
#
loop_
_entity_poly.entity_id
_entity_poly.type
_entity_poly.pdbx_seq_one_letter_code
_entity_poly.pdbx_strand_id
1 'polypeptide(L)'
;MDNSTFIEKIKALDGFNGVETDEQPDIISTGIETMEREFERLTSETFFYSPDKVCLEIQHIRLRDSDSLFDLVYMIDFIKKSAKLKVRTPLTYMIGFCDNMLVAVTSDFDSKPPLKVFDSFTREYRKQSDEEFIGMPMAEFHAVLHENKLPENSGFASLELLFNNKVSATMPDYHTVKGESGDVLRHIKDHQGVQIMTQLNSGLDLIQLANSFADNIINRSARLTSQAVAEMGMMKEQAISYGLKAASSSIADIQLRGSKLAGMAGMF
;
A
#
# COMPACT_ATOMS: atom_id res chain seq x y z
N MET A 1 -25.42 -2.15 7.32
CA MET A 1 -26.88 -2.31 7.16
C MET A 1 -27.12 -3.78 6.89
N ASP A 2 -28.13 -4.38 7.52
CA ASP A 2 -28.48 -5.77 7.24
C ASP A 2 -29.19 -5.87 5.88
N ASN A 3 -29.03 -7.01 5.18
CA ASN A 3 -29.65 -7.24 3.87
C ASN A 3 -31.17 -7.11 3.95
N SER A 4 -31.78 -7.48 5.08
CA SER A 4 -33.20 -7.28 5.37
C SER A 4 -33.63 -5.80 5.24
N THR A 5 -32.85 -4.88 5.82
CA THR A 5 -33.15 -3.45 5.79
C THR A 5 -32.94 -2.85 4.39
N PHE A 6 -31.96 -3.37 3.64
CA PHE A 6 -31.76 -2.95 2.26
C PHE A 6 -32.91 -3.36 1.34
N ILE A 7 -33.39 -4.60 1.48
CA ILE A 7 -34.53 -5.12 0.73
C ILE A 7 -35.79 -4.28 0.98
N GLU A 8 -36.06 -3.89 2.23
CA GLU A 8 -37.19 -3.02 2.53
C GLU A 8 -37.06 -1.63 1.87
N LYS A 9 -35.84 -1.08 1.77
CA LYS A 9 -35.60 0.15 1.00
C LYS A 9 -35.87 -0.03 -0.49
N ILE A 10 -35.55 -1.19 -1.07
CA ILE A 10 -35.87 -1.52 -2.48
C ILE A 10 -37.39 -1.62 -2.67
N LYS A 11 -38.09 -2.31 -1.78
CA LYS A 11 -39.56 -2.45 -1.86
C LYS A 11 -40.31 -1.13 -1.72
N ALA A 12 -39.72 -0.17 -1.02
CA ALA A 12 -40.25 1.18 -0.86
C ALA A 12 -39.99 2.10 -2.07
N LEU A 13 -39.27 1.64 -3.10
CA LEU A 13 -39.05 2.42 -4.32
C LEU A 13 -40.36 2.62 -5.09
N ASP A 14 -40.53 3.82 -5.65
CA ASP A 14 -41.68 4.15 -6.48
C ASP A 14 -41.81 3.17 -7.66
N GLY A 15 -43.02 2.68 -7.88
CA GLY A 15 -43.32 1.74 -8.96
C GLY A 15 -43.04 0.27 -8.65
N PHE A 16 -42.35 -0.07 -7.55
CA PHE A 16 -42.03 -1.46 -7.20
C PHE A 16 -43.29 -2.34 -7.05
N ASN A 17 -44.30 -1.86 -6.31
CA ASN A 17 -45.57 -2.57 -6.14
C ASN A 17 -46.41 -2.68 -7.43
N GLY A 18 -46.05 -1.94 -8.48
CA GLY A 18 -46.71 -1.99 -9.79
C GLY A 18 -46.07 -3.00 -10.75
N VAL A 19 -44.97 -3.65 -10.36
CA VAL A 19 -44.28 -4.70 -11.13
C VAL A 19 -44.83 -6.08 -10.77
N GLU A 20 -44.85 -6.99 -11.75
CA GLU A 20 -45.34 -8.36 -11.56
C GLU A 20 -44.53 -9.10 -10.48
N THR A 21 -45.20 -9.92 -9.68
CA THR A 21 -44.61 -10.57 -8.50
C THR A 21 -43.43 -11.49 -8.80
N ASP A 22 -43.35 -12.03 -10.02
CA ASP A 22 -42.26 -12.88 -10.50
C ASP A 22 -41.04 -12.08 -10.98
N GLU A 23 -41.19 -10.79 -11.31
CA GLU A 23 -40.09 -9.89 -11.68
C GLU A 23 -39.49 -9.14 -10.47
N GLN A 24 -40.22 -9.05 -9.36
CA GLN A 24 -39.77 -8.39 -8.12
C GLN A 24 -38.46 -8.99 -7.52
N PRO A 25 -38.24 -10.32 -7.53
CA PRO A 25 -36.97 -10.91 -7.08
C PRO A 25 -35.76 -10.43 -7.91
N ASP A 26 -35.92 -10.26 -9.22
CA ASP A 26 -34.84 -9.85 -10.12
C ASP A 26 -34.41 -8.39 -9.86
N ILE A 27 -35.36 -7.51 -9.54
CA ILE A 27 -35.09 -6.14 -9.12
C ILE A 27 -34.27 -6.13 -7.82
N ILE A 28 -34.66 -6.97 -6.85
CA ILE A 28 -33.95 -7.10 -5.57
C ILE A 28 -32.52 -7.62 -5.80
N SER A 29 -32.36 -8.67 -6.62
CA SER A 29 -31.04 -9.22 -6.94
C SER A 29 -30.14 -8.17 -7.60
N THR A 30 -30.69 -7.43 -8.59
CA THR A 30 -29.98 -6.36 -9.28
C THR A 30 -29.47 -5.28 -8.31
N GLY A 31 -30.29 -4.87 -7.35
CA GLY A 31 -29.92 -3.90 -6.33
C GLY A 31 -28.80 -4.41 -5.41
N ILE A 32 -28.90 -5.65 -4.93
CA ILE A 32 -27.91 -6.28 -4.04
C ILE A 32 -26.58 -6.45 -4.76
N GLU A 33 -26.58 -7.08 -5.94
CA GLU A 33 -25.36 -7.33 -6.71
C GLU A 33 -24.63 -6.03 -7.07
N THR A 34 -25.38 -4.98 -7.42
CA THR A 34 -24.77 -3.68 -7.76
C THR A 34 -24.19 -3.00 -6.52
N MET A 35 -24.88 -3.07 -5.38
CA MET A 35 -24.37 -2.55 -4.11
C MET A 35 -23.08 -3.26 -3.71
N GLU A 36 -23.06 -4.60 -3.73
CA GLU A 36 -21.90 -5.41 -3.34
C GLU A 36 -20.70 -5.13 -4.25
N ARG A 37 -20.92 -5.10 -5.57
CA ARG A 37 -19.89 -4.79 -6.56
C ARG A 37 -19.30 -3.39 -6.37
N GLU A 38 -20.15 -2.40 -6.09
CA GLU A 38 -19.69 -1.03 -5.87
C GLU A 38 -18.91 -0.91 -4.55
N PHE A 39 -19.36 -1.58 -3.50
CA PHE A 39 -18.62 -1.63 -2.24
C PHE A 39 -17.25 -2.30 -2.40
N GLU A 40 -17.18 -3.41 -3.15
CA GLU A 40 -15.92 -4.08 -3.48
C GLU A 40 -14.99 -3.17 -4.29
N ARG A 41 -15.53 -2.45 -5.29
CA ARG A 41 -14.77 -1.47 -6.08
C ARG A 41 -14.17 -0.38 -5.18
N LEU A 42 -15.01 0.27 -4.37
CA LEU A 42 -14.59 1.37 -3.48
C LEU A 42 -13.54 0.91 -2.46
N THR A 43 -13.73 -0.25 -1.85
CA THR A 43 -12.77 -0.80 -0.89
C THR A 43 -11.46 -1.23 -1.56
N SER A 44 -11.50 -1.87 -2.72
CA SER A 44 -10.32 -2.20 -3.55
C SER A 44 -9.51 -0.96 -3.92
N GLU A 45 -10.21 0.15 -4.16
CA GLU A 45 -9.63 1.42 -4.56
C GLU A 45 -9.05 2.27 -3.42
N THR A 46 -9.49 2.03 -2.19
CA THR A 46 -9.16 2.85 -1.01
C THR A 46 -8.15 2.12 -0.10
N PHE A 47 -8.24 0.80 0.02
CA PHE A 47 -7.31 0.01 0.83
C PHE A 47 -6.07 -0.37 0.03
N PHE A 48 -4.96 0.32 0.28
CA PHE A 48 -3.73 0.18 -0.51
C PHE A 48 -2.90 -1.07 -0.16
N TYR A 49 -3.16 -1.65 1.01
CA TYR A 49 -2.47 -2.82 1.52
C TYR A 49 -3.43 -3.99 1.66
N SER A 50 -2.91 -5.21 1.53
CA SER A 50 -3.69 -6.43 1.77
C SER A 50 -3.45 -6.91 3.20
N PRO A 51 -4.49 -7.39 3.91
CA PRO A 51 -4.31 -8.03 5.20
C PRO A 51 -3.40 -9.26 5.07
N ASP A 52 -2.60 -9.52 6.11
CA ASP A 52 -1.67 -10.65 6.24
C ASP A 52 -0.62 -10.78 5.12
N LYS A 53 -0.37 -9.68 4.39
CA LYS A 53 0.70 -9.60 3.40
C LYS A 53 1.84 -8.72 3.90
N VAL A 54 3.06 -9.00 3.41
CA VAL A 54 4.20 -8.10 3.61
C VAL A 54 3.84 -6.75 3.00
N CYS A 55 4.00 -5.70 3.81
CA CYS A 55 3.69 -4.32 3.43
C CYS A 55 4.94 -3.44 3.40
N LEU A 56 5.99 -3.84 4.10
CA LEU A 56 7.26 -3.14 4.17
C LEU A 56 8.39 -4.15 4.27
N GLU A 57 9.49 -3.86 3.60
CA GLU A 57 10.76 -4.55 3.79
C GLU A 57 11.88 -3.53 3.90
N ILE A 58 12.79 -3.79 4.84
CA ILE A 58 13.97 -2.99 5.13
C ILE A 58 15.16 -3.94 5.02
N GLN A 59 16.17 -3.56 4.24
CA GLN A 59 17.46 -4.23 4.24
C GLN A 59 18.51 -3.23 4.70
N HIS A 60 19.30 -3.62 5.70
CA HIS A 60 20.37 -2.81 6.26
C HIS A 60 21.68 -3.59 6.18
N ILE A 61 22.61 -3.06 5.39
CA ILE A 61 23.97 -3.57 5.28
C ILE A 61 24.89 -2.59 6.00
N ARG A 62 25.71 -3.09 6.92
CA ARG A 62 26.72 -2.30 7.61
C ARG A 62 28.11 -2.89 7.40
N LEU A 63 29.00 -2.03 6.91
CA LEU A 63 30.42 -2.30 6.72
C LEU A 63 31.23 -1.43 7.68
N ARG A 64 32.36 -1.92 8.12
CA ARG A 64 33.32 -1.18 8.95
C ARG A 64 34.68 -1.23 8.29
N ASP A 65 35.32 -0.08 8.16
CA ASP A 65 36.76 0.02 7.98
C ASP A 65 37.41 0.48 9.29
N SER A 66 38.75 0.47 9.36
CA SER A 66 39.51 0.75 10.59
C SER A 66 39.02 1.99 11.37
N ASP A 67 38.63 3.06 10.67
CA ASP A 67 38.21 4.32 11.28
C ASP A 67 36.77 4.78 10.93
N SER A 68 36.06 4.04 10.08
CA SER A 68 34.75 4.49 9.53
C SER A 68 33.71 3.39 9.47
N LEU A 69 32.45 3.78 9.65
CA LEU A 69 31.26 2.96 9.48
C LEU A 69 30.52 3.37 8.21
N PHE A 70 30.20 2.40 7.36
CA PHE A 70 29.40 2.61 6.17
C PHE A 70 28.12 1.82 6.27
N ASP A 71 27.00 2.48 6.00
CA ASP A 71 25.69 1.87 6.09
C ASP A 71 24.92 2.09 4.79
N LEU A 72 24.27 1.04 4.32
CA LEU A 72 23.34 1.10 3.20
C LEU A 72 21.99 0.58 3.66
N VAL A 73 20.99 1.45 3.61
CA VAL A 73 19.61 1.14 3.99
C VAL A 73 18.73 1.18 2.75
N TYR A 74 18.15 0.03 2.42
CA TYR A 74 17.12 -0.10 1.40
C TYR A 74 15.75 -0.28 2.08
N MET A 75 14.74 0.42 1.56
CA MET A 75 13.35 0.27 2.01
C MET A 75 12.44 0.09 0.81
N ILE A 76 11.48 -0.81 0.92
CA ILE A 76 10.42 -1.02 -0.08
C ILE A 76 9.05 -1.12 0.56
N ASP A 77 8.12 -0.35 0.02
CA ASP A 77 6.70 -0.31 0.37
C ASP A 77 5.90 -1.16 -0.62
N PHE A 78 5.30 -2.23 -0.10
CA PHE A 78 4.53 -3.19 -0.89
C PHE A 78 3.05 -2.79 -0.94
N ILE A 79 2.77 -1.89 -1.86
CA ILE A 79 1.41 -1.43 -2.18
C ILE A 79 0.77 -2.34 -3.25
N LYS A 80 -0.54 -2.58 -3.14
CA LYS A 80 -1.32 -3.29 -4.17
C LYS A 80 -1.11 -2.66 -5.55
N LYS A 81 -1.02 -3.49 -6.59
CA LYS A 81 -0.88 -3.04 -7.99
C LYS A 81 -1.96 -2.03 -8.40
N SER A 82 -3.21 -2.25 -7.96
CA SER A 82 -4.34 -1.36 -8.23
C SER A 82 -4.20 0.04 -7.62
N ALA A 83 -3.43 0.20 -6.55
CA ALA A 83 -3.27 1.45 -5.83
C ALA A 83 -2.00 2.22 -6.22
N LYS A 84 -1.09 1.63 -7.01
CA LYS A 84 0.20 2.25 -7.37
C LYS A 84 0.06 3.64 -7.98
N LEU A 85 -0.89 3.82 -8.90
CA LEU A 85 -1.10 5.11 -9.59
C LEU A 85 -1.68 6.20 -8.68
N LYS A 86 -2.23 5.83 -7.51
CA LYS A 86 -2.79 6.78 -6.54
C LYS A 86 -1.74 7.30 -5.56
N VAL A 87 -0.63 6.57 -5.40
CA VAL A 87 0.43 6.90 -4.44
C VAL A 87 1.44 7.81 -5.12
N ARG A 88 1.43 9.09 -4.73
CA ARG A 88 2.31 10.14 -5.27
C ARG A 88 3.64 10.26 -4.53
N THR A 89 4.04 9.21 -3.81
CA THR A 89 5.29 9.15 -3.07
C THR A 89 6.10 7.94 -3.53
N PRO A 90 7.43 8.00 -3.52
CA PRO A 90 8.25 6.86 -3.90
C PRO A 90 7.94 5.61 -3.05
N LEU A 91 8.04 4.44 -3.68
CA LEU A 91 7.81 3.12 -3.10
C LEU A 91 9.12 2.43 -2.71
N THR A 92 10.22 2.77 -3.35
CA THR A 92 11.54 2.25 -2.97
C THR A 92 12.51 3.38 -2.68
N TYR A 93 13.35 3.16 -1.68
CA TYR A 93 14.40 4.08 -1.25
C TYR A 93 15.68 3.31 -1.04
N MET A 94 16.79 3.96 -1.33
CA MET A 94 18.10 3.51 -0.91
C MET A 94 18.90 4.71 -0.41
N ILE A 95 19.43 4.59 0.79
CA ILE A 95 20.06 5.66 1.54
C ILE A 95 21.40 5.14 2.05
N GLY A 96 22.47 5.90 1.79
CA GLY A 96 23.82 5.59 2.25
C GLY A 96 24.28 6.55 3.32
N PHE A 97 24.90 6.02 4.37
CA PHE A 97 25.52 6.80 5.43
C PHE A 97 27.00 6.44 5.60
N CYS A 98 27.80 7.43 5.97
CA CYS A 98 29.18 7.28 6.44
C CYS A 98 29.27 7.92 7.83
N ASP A 99 29.69 7.17 8.84
CA ASP A 99 29.76 7.61 10.24
C ASP A 99 28.45 8.27 10.72
N ASN A 100 27.32 7.71 10.28
CA ASN A 100 25.95 8.20 10.47
C ASN A 100 25.61 9.55 9.81
N MET A 101 26.52 10.15 9.03
CA MET A 101 26.21 11.28 8.14
C MET A 101 25.59 10.77 6.85
N LEU A 102 24.51 11.42 6.39
CA LEU A 102 23.88 11.09 5.11
C LEU A 102 24.81 11.46 3.97
N VAL A 103 25.16 10.49 3.13
CA VAL A 103 26.07 10.70 2.00
C VAL A 103 25.34 10.70 0.67
N ALA A 104 24.31 9.86 0.50
CA ALA A 104 23.47 9.87 -0.69
C ALA A 104 22.10 9.23 -0.44
N VAL A 105 21.13 9.57 -1.29
CA VAL A 105 19.79 8.97 -1.32
C VAL A 105 19.29 8.88 -2.75
N THR A 106 18.59 7.78 -3.05
CA THR A 106 17.76 7.67 -4.26
C THR A 106 16.39 7.12 -3.87
N SER A 107 15.37 7.49 -4.65
CA SER A 107 14.00 7.03 -4.46
C SER A 107 13.33 6.76 -5.81
N ASP A 108 12.44 5.78 -5.87
CA ASP A 108 11.72 5.41 -7.08
C ASP A 108 10.22 5.16 -6.82
N PHE A 109 9.37 5.57 -7.75
CA PHE A 109 7.92 5.36 -7.67
C PHE A 109 7.50 3.92 -7.95
N ASP A 110 8.41 3.09 -8.45
CA ASP A 110 8.18 1.67 -8.66
C ASP A 110 8.81 0.79 -7.57
N SER A 111 8.19 -0.36 -7.38
CA SER A 111 8.72 -1.47 -6.58
C SER A 111 9.87 -2.13 -7.35
N LYS A 112 11.12 -1.79 -7.02
CA LYS A 112 12.34 -2.34 -7.64
C LYS A 112 13.17 -3.12 -6.62
N PRO A 113 13.81 -4.23 -7.02
CA PRO A 113 14.70 -4.98 -6.12
C PRO A 113 15.95 -4.16 -5.74
N PRO A 114 16.61 -4.48 -4.61
CA PRO A 114 17.75 -3.72 -4.09
C PRO A 114 18.83 -3.39 -5.12
N LEU A 115 19.31 -4.39 -5.89
CA LEU A 115 20.34 -4.19 -6.93
C LEU A 115 19.97 -3.14 -7.98
N LYS A 116 18.71 -3.11 -8.46
CA LYS A 116 18.29 -2.12 -9.46
C LYS A 116 18.22 -0.70 -8.88
N VAL A 117 17.87 -0.59 -7.60
CA VAL A 117 17.89 0.69 -6.90
C VAL A 117 19.34 1.12 -6.64
N PHE A 118 20.24 0.17 -6.36
CA PHE A 118 21.66 0.41 -6.17
C PHE A 118 22.36 1.00 -7.41
N ASP A 119 22.00 0.56 -8.60
CA ASP A 119 22.50 1.17 -9.85
C ASP A 119 22.13 2.65 -9.95
N SER A 120 20.89 2.98 -9.57
CA SER A 120 20.41 4.37 -9.55
C SER A 120 21.09 5.16 -8.43
N PHE A 121 21.23 4.56 -7.26
CA PHE A 121 21.94 5.13 -6.10
C PHE A 121 23.37 5.50 -6.46
N THR A 122 24.10 4.59 -7.11
CA THR A 122 25.50 4.82 -7.54
C THR A 122 25.60 6.01 -8.50
N ARG A 123 24.65 6.15 -9.42
CA ARG A 123 24.61 7.29 -10.34
C ARG A 123 24.34 8.59 -9.61
N GLU A 124 23.39 8.62 -8.67
CA GLU A 124 23.08 9.84 -7.92
C GLU A 124 24.20 10.21 -6.95
N TYR A 125 24.82 9.23 -6.27
CA TYR A 125 26.00 9.44 -5.42
C TYR A 125 27.15 10.10 -6.20
N ARG A 126 27.45 9.64 -7.42
CA ARG A 126 28.52 10.25 -8.25
C ARG A 126 28.27 11.74 -8.56
N LYS A 127 27.02 12.20 -8.59
CA LYS A 127 26.69 13.62 -8.81
C LYS A 127 26.92 14.50 -7.59
N GLN A 128 27.00 13.91 -6.40
CA GLN A 128 27.21 14.61 -5.13
C GLN A 128 28.70 14.77 -4.79
N SER A 129 29.59 14.37 -5.71
CA SER A 129 31.04 14.25 -5.51
C SER A 129 31.84 15.55 -5.73
N ASP A 130 31.39 16.65 -5.13
CA ASP A 130 32.32 17.75 -4.82
C ASP A 130 33.14 17.29 -3.60
N GLU A 131 34.23 16.55 -3.83
CA GLU A 131 35.35 16.10 -2.96
C GLU A 131 35.10 15.63 -1.49
N GLU A 132 34.11 16.15 -0.76
CA GLU A 132 33.82 15.92 0.67
C GLU A 132 33.04 14.62 0.96
N PHE A 133 32.41 13.99 -0.03
CA PHE A 133 31.56 12.81 0.14
C PHE A 133 32.13 11.52 -0.48
N ILE A 134 33.43 11.50 -0.80
CA ILE A 134 34.11 10.34 -1.36
C ILE A 134 34.49 9.37 -0.25
N GLY A 135 33.88 8.19 -0.22
CA GLY A 135 34.33 7.15 0.73
C GLY A 135 33.45 5.91 0.81
N MET A 136 32.22 5.94 0.28
CA MET A 136 31.35 4.78 0.33
C MET A 136 31.97 3.59 -0.45
N PRO A 137 32.09 2.39 0.15
CA PRO A 137 32.63 1.19 -0.47
C PRO A 137 31.62 0.57 -1.46
N MET A 138 31.42 1.24 -2.60
CA MET A 138 30.37 0.91 -3.57
C MET A 138 30.54 -0.47 -4.19
N ALA A 139 31.78 -0.89 -4.48
CA ALA A 139 32.05 -2.21 -5.06
C ALA A 139 31.69 -3.33 -4.07
N GLU A 140 31.97 -3.10 -2.79
CA GLU A 140 31.70 -4.02 -1.71
C GLU A 140 30.21 -4.08 -1.38
N PHE A 141 29.50 -2.95 -1.35
CA PHE A 141 28.04 -2.95 -1.24
C PHE A 141 27.37 -3.67 -2.42
N HIS A 142 27.86 -3.46 -3.65
CA HIS A 142 27.37 -4.20 -4.82
C HIS A 142 27.58 -5.72 -4.66
N ALA A 143 28.77 -6.14 -4.23
CA ALA A 143 29.09 -7.55 -3.99
C ALA A 143 28.22 -8.16 -2.89
N VAL A 144 27.99 -7.44 -1.78
CA VAL A 144 27.10 -7.91 -0.70
C VAL A 144 25.64 -8.03 -1.19
N LEU A 145 25.17 -7.08 -2.00
CA LEU A 145 23.82 -7.14 -2.57
C LEU A 145 23.65 -8.27 -3.59
N HIS A 146 24.69 -8.61 -4.34
CA HIS A 146 24.65 -9.61 -5.40
C HIS A 146 24.95 -11.04 -4.91
N GLU A 147 25.96 -11.19 -4.07
CA GLU A 147 26.57 -12.48 -3.73
C GLU A 147 26.46 -12.81 -2.24
N ASN A 148 25.98 -11.86 -1.42
CA ASN A 148 25.91 -11.93 0.04
C ASN A 148 27.29 -12.15 0.69
N LYS A 149 28.35 -11.61 0.08
CA LYS A 149 29.75 -11.76 0.52
C LYS A 149 30.53 -10.50 0.20
N LEU A 150 31.60 -10.26 0.95
CA LEU A 150 32.61 -9.28 0.58
C LEU A 150 33.54 -9.85 -0.50
N PRO A 151 34.03 -9.02 -1.43
CA PRO A 151 35.01 -9.43 -2.42
C PRO A 151 36.36 -9.72 -1.74
N GLU A 152 37.11 -10.71 -2.25
CA GLU A 152 38.42 -11.11 -1.69
C GLU A 152 39.49 -10.00 -1.82
N ASN A 153 39.31 -9.07 -2.77
CA ASN A 153 40.19 -7.93 -3.02
C ASN A 153 39.41 -6.61 -2.93
N SER A 154 39.04 -6.20 -1.73
CA SER A 154 38.48 -4.86 -1.48
C SER A 154 39.57 -3.78 -1.61
N GLY A 155 39.18 -2.58 -2.05
CA GLY A 155 40.09 -1.41 -2.04
C GLY A 155 40.45 -0.92 -0.64
N PHE A 156 39.78 -1.48 0.37
CA PHE A 156 39.92 -1.23 1.78
C PHE A 156 40.60 -2.44 2.44
N ALA A 157 41.76 -2.25 3.06
CA ALA A 157 42.59 -3.34 3.59
C ALA A 157 41.99 -4.05 4.82
N SER A 158 41.04 -3.42 5.50
CA SER A 158 40.45 -3.87 6.77
C SER A 158 38.91 -3.85 6.79
N LEU A 159 38.27 -3.92 5.62
CA LEU A 159 36.81 -3.83 5.56
C LEU A 159 36.13 -5.10 6.05
N GLU A 160 35.27 -4.95 7.05
CA GLU A 160 34.50 -6.04 7.66
C GLU A 160 33.00 -5.85 7.42
N LEU A 161 32.30 -6.94 7.10
CA LEU A 161 30.83 -6.97 7.05
C LEU A 161 30.32 -7.23 8.47
N LEU A 162 29.80 -6.19 9.12
CA LEU A 162 29.26 -6.32 10.47
C LEU A 162 27.90 -7.02 10.48
N PHE A 163 27.02 -6.67 9.54
CA PHE A 163 25.76 -7.38 9.31
C PHE A 163 25.12 -7.03 7.95
N ASN A 164 24.30 -7.95 7.46
CA ASN A 164 23.40 -7.77 6.32
C ASN A 164 22.02 -8.31 6.75
N ASN A 165 21.21 -7.43 7.35
CA ASN A 165 19.94 -7.82 7.93
C ASN A 165 18.80 -7.39 7.01
N LYS A 166 17.92 -8.34 6.73
CA LYS A 166 16.69 -8.13 5.98
C LYS A 166 15.51 -8.38 6.91
N VAL A 167 14.63 -7.40 7.00
CA VAL A 167 13.47 -7.41 7.88
C VAL A 167 12.23 -7.05 7.09
N SER A 168 11.14 -7.78 7.35
CA SER A 168 9.85 -7.56 6.69
C SER A 168 8.78 -7.37 7.73
N ALA A 169 7.92 -6.37 7.52
CA ALA A 169 6.73 -6.15 8.32
C ALA A 169 5.48 -6.51 7.51
N THR A 170 4.56 -7.24 8.15
CA THR A 170 3.28 -7.61 7.57
C THR A 170 2.19 -6.63 8.01
N MET A 171 1.22 -6.43 7.13
CA MET A 171 -0.02 -5.77 7.51
C MET A 171 -0.83 -6.74 8.38
N PRO A 172 -1.24 -6.38 9.61
CA PRO A 172 -2.13 -7.23 10.39
C PRO A 172 -3.50 -7.33 9.70
N ASP A 173 -4.29 -8.33 10.08
CA ASP A 173 -5.70 -8.40 9.68
C ASP A 173 -6.52 -7.28 10.35
N TYR A 174 -6.48 -6.10 9.73
CA TYR A 174 -7.18 -4.91 10.21
C TYR A 174 -8.71 -5.00 10.07
N HIS A 175 -9.26 -6.03 9.40
CA HIS A 175 -10.71 -6.25 9.37
C HIS A 175 -11.26 -6.71 10.72
N THR A 176 -10.40 -7.32 11.56
CA THR A 176 -10.77 -7.81 12.89
C THR A 176 -10.70 -6.72 13.97
N VAL A 177 -10.05 -5.59 13.66
CA VAL A 177 -9.85 -4.49 14.60
C VAL A 177 -11.15 -3.71 14.74
N LYS A 178 -11.70 -3.70 15.95
CA LYS A 178 -12.87 -2.88 16.32
C LYS A 178 -12.38 -1.57 16.92
N GLY A 179 -13.00 -0.46 16.54
CA GLY A 179 -12.68 0.86 17.11
C GLY A 179 -12.65 1.97 16.08
N GLU A 180 -12.19 3.14 16.51
CA GLU A 180 -12.01 4.30 15.63
C GLU A 180 -10.71 4.18 14.81
N SER A 181 -10.51 5.06 13.83
CA SER A 181 -9.30 5.07 12.99
C SER A 181 -8.00 5.17 13.82
N GLY A 182 -8.04 5.85 14.96
CA GLY A 182 -6.91 5.94 15.89
C GLY A 182 -6.50 4.59 16.49
N ASP A 183 -7.48 3.71 16.75
CA ASP A 183 -7.22 2.36 17.27
C ASP A 183 -6.56 1.49 16.22
N VAL A 184 -7.05 1.56 14.98
CA VAL A 184 -6.46 0.87 13.83
C VAL A 184 -5.03 1.34 13.59
N LEU A 185 -4.81 2.65 13.61
CA LEU A 185 -3.47 3.24 13.44
C LEU A 185 -2.49 2.69 14.49
N ARG A 186 -2.86 2.76 15.77
CA ARG A 186 -2.03 2.26 16.87
C ARG A 186 -1.76 0.77 16.74
N HIS A 187 -2.80 -0.03 16.48
CA HIS A 187 -2.68 -1.47 16.33
C HIS A 187 -1.69 -1.86 15.21
N ILE A 188 -1.79 -1.23 14.03
CA ILE A 188 -0.88 -1.51 12.91
C ILE A 188 0.55 -1.09 13.27
N LYS A 189 0.73 0.09 13.88
CA LYS A 189 2.06 0.57 14.29
C LYS A 189 2.72 -0.34 15.32
N ASP A 190 1.97 -0.81 16.32
CA ASP A 190 2.49 -1.69 17.36
C ASP A 190 2.89 -3.04 16.76
N HIS A 191 2.05 -3.62 15.90
CA HIS A 191 2.32 -4.89 15.21
C HIS A 191 3.58 -4.81 14.34
N GLN A 192 3.66 -3.80 13.48
CA GLN A 192 4.81 -3.60 12.60
C GLN A 192 6.06 -3.21 13.39
N GLY A 193 5.90 -2.38 14.42
CA GLY A 193 6.98 -1.95 15.31
C GLY A 193 7.65 -3.13 16.00
N VAL A 194 6.89 -4.11 16.49
CA VAL A 194 7.45 -5.34 17.07
C VAL A 194 8.27 -6.12 16.04
N GLN A 195 7.76 -6.29 14.81
CA GLN A 195 8.47 -7.02 13.76
C GLN A 195 9.78 -6.33 13.35
N ILE A 196 9.78 -5.00 13.24
CA ILE A 196 10.93 -4.18 12.86
C ILE A 196 11.96 -4.16 13.99
N MET A 197 11.55 -3.80 15.21
CA MET A 197 12.47 -3.60 16.34
C MET A 197 13.16 -4.90 16.79
N THR A 198 12.44 -6.02 16.78
CA THR A 198 13.01 -7.31 17.23
C THR A 198 14.11 -7.84 16.32
N GLN A 199 14.11 -7.46 15.04
CA GLN A 199 15.01 -8.03 14.04
C GLN A 199 16.16 -7.08 13.63
N LEU A 200 16.01 -5.77 13.84
CA LEU A 200 17.03 -4.78 13.45
C LEU A 200 18.07 -4.49 14.54
N ASN A 201 17.81 -4.89 15.79
CA ASN A 201 18.74 -4.79 16.92
C ASN A 201 19.48 -3.42 16.99
N SER A 202 20.80 -3.39 16.85
CA SER A 202 21.65 -2.19 16.95
C SER A 202 21.56 -1.21 15.77
N GLY A 203 20.81 -1.53 14.72
CA GLY A 203 20.61 -0.67 13.55
C GLY A 203 19.41 0.30 13.65
N LEU A 204 18.65 0.26 14.76
CA LEU A 204 17.37 0.96 14.87
C LEU A 204 17.47 2.47 14.66
N ASP A 205 18.44 3.13 15.30
CA ASP A 205 18.60 4.59 15.25
C ASP A 205 18.86 5.06 13.81
N LEU A 206 19.68 4.33 13.07
CA LEU A 206 19.98 4.65 11.68
C LEU A 206 18.77 4.41 10.78
N ILE A 207 17.95 3.40 11.07
CA ILE A 207 16.73 3.14 10.31
C ILE A 207 15.67 4.20 10.58
N GLN A 208 15.59 4.71 11.82
CA GLN A 208 14.75 5.86 12.12
C GLN A 208 15.21 7.12 11.39
N LEU A 209 16.53 7.36 11.34
CA LEU A 209 17.10 8.45 10.55
C LEU A 209 16.78 8.27 9.05
N ALA A 210 17.00 7.08 8.49
CA ALA A 210 16.65 6.76 7.11
C ALA A 210 15.15 6.96 6.82
N ASN A 211 14.27 6.59 7.76
CA ASN A 211 12.82 6.78 7.62
C ASN A 211 12.41 8.27 7.54
N SER A 212 13.19 9.19 8.13
CA SER A 212 12.96 10.63 7.99
C SER A 212 13.17 11.13 6.56
N PHE A 213 14.07 10.48 5.81
CA PHE A 213 14.34 10.76 4.39
C PHE A 213 13.40 9.99 3.45
N ALA A 214 12.78 8.90 3.92
CA ALA A 214 11.92 8.04 3.13
C ALA A 214 10.43 8.42 3.18
N ASP A 215 10.08 9.70 3.31
CA ASP A 215 8.69 10.17 3.45
C ASP A 215 7.88 9.40 4.51
N ASN A 216 8.55 9.02 5.61
CA ASN A 216 7.96 8.24 6.69
C ASN A 216 7.32 6.91 6.22
N ILE A 217 7.98 6.23 5.28
CA ILE A 217 7.53 4.97 4.66
C ILE A 217 7.13 3.91 5.70
N ILE A 218 7.82 3.86 6.85
CA ILE A 218 7.53 2.90 7.92
C ILE A 218 6.10 3.07 8.45
N ASN A 219 5.65 4.31 8.63
CA ASN A 219 4.32 4.61 9.19
C ASN A 219 3.24 4.79 8.12
N ARG A 220 3.61 4.78 6.84
CA ARG A 220 2.68 5.07 5.74
C ARG A 220 1.54 4.06 5.69
N SER A 221 1.86 2.78 5.88
CA SER A 221 0.89 1.71 5.78
C SER A 221 -0.18 1.78 6.88
N ALA A 222 0.23 2.07 8.12
CA ALA A 222 -0.69 2.32 9.23
C ALA A 222 -1.57 3.56 8.97
N ARG A 223 -0.97 4.67 8.49
CA ARG A 223 -1.69 5.91 8.19
C ARG A 223 -2.76 5.71 7.13
N LEU A 224 -2.39 5.17 5.96
CA LEU A 224 -3.30 5.01 4.83
C LEU A 224 -4.42 4.01 5.13
N THR A 225 -4.11 2.90 5.79
CA THR A 225 -5.14 1.92 6.19
C THR A 225 -6.09 2.52 7.24
N SER A 226 -5.60 3.28 8.22
CA SER A 226 -6.48 3.92 9.22
C SER A 226 -7.44 4.94 8.60
N GLN A 227 -6.99 5.69 7.60
CA GLN A 227 -7.82 6.62 6.82
C GLN A 227 -8.88 5.86 6.02
N ALA A 228 -8.50 4.79 5.33
CA ALA A 228 -9.43 3.94 4.59
C ALA A 228 -10.51 3.34 5.50
N VAL A 229 -10.17 2.94 6.73
CA VAL A 229 -11.16 2.45 7.70
C VAL A 229 -12.12 3.56 8.13
N ALA A 230 -11.65 4.79 8.34
CA ALA A 230 -12.51 5.94 8.68
C ALA A 230 -13.54 6.21 7.57
N GLU A 231 -13.15 6.04 6.31
CA GLU A 231 -14.00 6.27 5.13
C GLU A 231 -14.97 5.12 4.85
N MET A 232 -14.84 3.97 5.54
CA MET A 232 -15.65 2.77 5.28
C MET A 232 -17.14 3.01 5.47
N GLY A 233 -17.54 3.89 6.39
CA GLY A 233 -18.93 4.30 6.56
C GLY A 233 -19.50 4.98 5.31
N MET A 234 -18.75 5.96 4.76
CA MET A 234 -19.12 6.64 3.52
C MET A 234 -19.16 5.69 2.32
N MET A 235 -18.19 4.78 2.21
CA MET A 235 -18.16 3.79 1.13
C MET A 235 -19.42 2.89 1.15
N LYS A 236 -19.88 2.49 2.35
CA LYS A 236 -21.13 1.72 2.48
C LYS A 236 -22.35 2.50 2.02
N GLU A 237 -22.48 3.76 2.41
CA GLU A 237 -23.61 4.61 1.99
C GLU A 237 -23.61 4.88 0.48
N GLN A 238 -22.44 5.11 -0.12
CA GLN A 238 -22.31 5.25 -1.57
C GLN A 238 -22.73 3.98 -2.31
N ALA A 239 -22.29 2.81 -1.85
CA ALA A 239 -22.68 1.52 -2.41
C ALA A 239 -24.20 1.28 -2.30
N ILE A 240 -24.80 1.60 -1.15
CA ILE A 240 -26.26 1.52 -0.95
C ILE A 240 -26.99 2.41 -1.95
N SER A 241 -26.54 3.66 -2.13
CA SER A 241 -27.13 4.59 -3.10
C SER A 241 -27.05 4.05 -4.54
N TYR A 242 -25.94 3.42 -4.91
CA TYR A 242 -25.77 2.81 -6.23
C TYR A 242 -26.71 1.63 -6.45
N GLY A 243 -26.84 0.75 -5.45
CA GLY A 243 -27.77 -0.38 -5.50
C GLY A 243 -29.23 0.05 -5.62
N LEU A 244 -29.67 1.06 -4.85
CA LEU A 244 -31.03 1.61 -4.96
C LEU A 244 -31.29 2.24 -6.34
N LYS A 245 -30.29 2.91 -6.92
CA LYS A 245 -30.39 3.48 -8.27
C LYS A 245 -30.55 2.39 -9.31
N ALA A 246 -29.79 1.30 -9.22
CA ALA A 246 -29.89 0.17 -10.14
C ALA A 246 -31.25 -0.53 -10.05
N ALA A 247 -31.77 -0.77 -8.83
CA ALA A 247 -33.10 -1.31 -8.63
C ALA A 247 -34.19 -0.39 -9.21
N SER A 248 -34.08 0.93 -8.99
CA SER A 248 -34.99 1.93 -9.57
C SER A 248 -34.96 1.93 -11.10
N SER A 249 -33.77 1.83 -11.72
CA SER A 249 -33.64 1.70 -13.17
C SER A 249 -34.26 0.41 -13.70
N SER A 250 -34.11 -0.71 -12.98
CA SER A 250 -34.73 -1.99 -13.35
C SER A 250 -36.26 -1.90 -13.33
N ILE A 251 -36.86 -1.26 -12.32
CA ILE A 251 -38.31 -0.99 -12.27
C ILE A 251 -38.75 -0.18 -13.49
N ALA A 252 -38.03 0.89 -13.82
CA ALA A 252 -38.35 1.75 -14.96
C ALA A 252 -38.29 0.99 -16.29
N ASP A 253 -37.26 0.15 -16.48
CA ASP A 253 -37.11 -0.66 -17.69
C ASP A 253 -38.25 -1.66 -17.88
N ILE A 254 -38.68 -2.31 -16.80
CA ILE A 254 -39.82 -3.23 -16.80
C ILE A 254 -41.12 -2.50 -17.17
N GLN A 255 -41.39 -1.36 -16.51
CA GLN A 255 -42.57 -0.55 -16.79
C GLN A 255 -42.60 -0.01 -18.23
N LEU A 256 -41.43 0.34 -18.78
CA LEU A 256 -41.30 0.74 -20.17
C LEU A 256 -41.59 -0.42 -21.13
N ARG A 257 -41.11 -1.63 -20.85
CA ARG A 257 -41.42 -2.83 -21.66
C ARG A 257 -42.89 -3.23 -21.62
N GLY A 258 -43.54 -3.10 -20.45
CA GLY A 258 -44.97 -3.35 -20.28
C GLY A 258 -45.88 -2.23 -20.81
N SER A 259 -45.32 -1.08 -21.16
CA SER A 259 -46.07 0.07 -21.66
C SER A 259 -46.52 -0.11 -23.11
N LYS A 260 -47.78 0.26 -23.40
CA LYS A 260 -48.32 0.38 -24.76
C LYS A 260 -47.50 1.35 -25.67
N LEU A 261 -46.63 2.17 -25.09
CA LEU A 261 -45.72 3.08 -25.81
C LEU A 261 -44.47 2.39 -26.39
N ALA A 262 -44.05 1.22 -25.86
CA ALA A 262 -42.90 0.49 -26.41
C ALA A 262 -43.13 0.05 -27.87
N GLY A 263 -44.37 -0.26 -28.23
CA GLY A 263 -44.78 -0.56 -29.61
C GLY A 263 -44.88 0.67 -30.53
N MET A 264 -44.92 1.89 -29.99
CA MET A 264 -44.96 3.13 -30.79
C MET A 264 -43.56 3.71 -31.07
N ALA A 265 -42.56 3.44 -30.21
CA ALA A 265 -41.18 3.87 -30.45
C ALA A 265 -40.49 3.12 -31.60
N GLY A 266 -40.96 1.93 -31.98
CA GLY A 266 -40.51 1.19 -33.17
C GLY A 266 -41.28 1.54 -34.47
N MET A 267 -42.24 2.47 -34.40
CA MET A 267 -43.00 2.99 -35.55
C MET A 267 -42.58 4.42 -35.97
N PHE A 268 -41.59 5.01 -35.30
CA PHE A 268 -40.88 6.24 -35.70
C PHE A 268 -39.46 5.90 -36.16
#